data_AF-A0A7S2MFE8-F1
#
_entry.id   AF-A0A7S2MFE8-F1
#
_cell.length_a   1.000
_cell.length_b   1.000
_cell.length_c   1.000
_cell.angle_alpha   90.00
_cell.angle_beta   90.00
_cell.angle_gamma   90.00
#
_symmetry.space_group_name_H-M   'P 1'
#
loop_
_entity.id
_entity.type
_entity.pdbx_description
1 polymer ?
#
loop_
_entity_poly.entity_id
_entity_poly.type
_entity_poly.pdbx_seq_one_letter_code
_entity_poly.pdbx_strand_id
1 'polypeptide(L)'
;MSLHCCRNLAKGMLVSGNRFAASRGRYASFGVLQRNLSTPSADDAKNASPEKPAIADGPNDYGYTPGHDPRFIDNKPTLDYAIAMPRTFSAMRHEQILQLAAEGVPEARAEALVRNIMSVDRIEYDEAEKIMQDIGRANRQNMSLHHLPHGIGLVTAVTAGAVSLPLVFYFPVVNKFNELYVTTDIPEPQDLETWLEVGSWSWAWMEPVLGQISFVLLTAAFARAQMKNMGFQPYTNFMRERRAAQLVALYPQYDKKILSNFSRTDMLVQKPL
;
A
#
# COMPACT_ATOMS: atom_id res chain seq x y z
N MET A 1 -39.29 9.31 45.21
CA MET A 1 -38.22 8.59 44.49
C MET A 1 -38.10 9.22 43.10
N SER A 2 -37.03 9.99 42.89
CA SER A 2 -36.89 11.02 41.84
C SER A 2 -36.44 10.50 40.48
N LEU A 3 -37.17 10.88 39.44
CA LEU A 3 -36.80 10.83 38.01
C LEU A 3 -36.08 12.13 37.59
N HIS A 4 -34.82 12.32 38.00
CA HIS A 4 -34.08 13.54 37.61
C HIS A 4 -32.61 13.35 37.18
N CYS A 5 -32.14 12.12 36.94
CA CYS A 5 -30.71 11.85 36.74
C CYS A 5 -30.30 11.39 35.32
N CYS A 6 -30.95 11.86 34.24
CA CYS A 6 -30.58 11.46 32.87
C CYS A 6 -30.66 12.61 31.83
N ARG A 7 -30.20 13.82 32.15
CA ARG A 7 -30.27 14.95 31.19
C ARG A 7 -28.96 15.70 30.89
N ASN A 8 -27.81 15.25 31.38
CA ASN A 8 -26.54 16.01 31.25
C ASN A 8 -25.40 15.31 30.47
N LEU A 9 -25.68 14.31 29.64
CA LEU A 9 -24.64 13.59 28.87
C LEU A 9 -24.61 13.90 27.36
N ALA A 10 -25.24 15.00 26.92
CA ALA A 10 -25.39 15.33 25.49
C ALA A 10 -24.86 16.72 25.08
N LYS A 11 -23.85 17.29 25.75
CA LYS A 11 -23.33 18.64 25.43
C LYS A 11 -21.81 18.78 25.28
N GLY A 12 -21.09 17.70 24.97
CA GLY A 12 -19.62 17.71 24.93
C GLY A 12 -18.95 17.10 23.69
N MET A 13 -19.61 17.07 22.52
CA MET A 13 -19.01 16.49 21.31
C MET A 13 -19.30 17.34 20.06
N LEU A 14 -19.06 18.63 20.17
CA LEU A 14 -18.89 19.53 19.02
C LEU A 14 -17.60 20.29 19.26
N VAL A 15 -16.64 20.06 18.37
CA VAL A 15 -15.36 20.76 18.11
C VAL A 15 -14.21 19.75 18.05
N SER A 16 -14.08 19.13 16.89
CA SER A 16 -12.75 18.93 16.30
C SER A 16 -12.94 18.96 14.79
N GLY A 17 -12.78 20.17 14.24
CA GLY A 17 -12.76 20.39 12.81
C GLY A 17 -11.57 19.64 12.23
N ASN A 18 -11.86 18.52 11.57
CA ASN A 18 -10.91 17.78 10.74
C ASN A 18 -10.48 18.70 9.58
N ARG A 19 -9.50 19.57 9.81
CA ARG A 19 -8.62 20.06 8.74
C ARG A 19 -7.69 18.91 8.35
N PHE A 20 -8.26 17.88 7.74
CA PHE A 20 -7.49 17.00 6.87
C PHE A 20 -7.16 17.84 5.64
N ALA A 21 -6.05 18.57 5.71
CA ALA A 21 -5.35 19.03 4.54
C ALA A 21 -5.02 17.76 3.75
N ALA A 22 -5.87 17.45 2.76
CA ALA A 22 -5.53 16.57 1.69
C ALA A 22 -4.30 17.17 1.01
N SER A 23 -3.12 16.74 1.46
CA SER A 23 -1.90 16.75 0.67
C SER A 23 -2.18 15.86 -0.54
N ARG A 24 -2.91 16.42 -1.50
CA ARG A 24 -2.91 15.96 -2.87
C ARG A 24 -1.48 16.13 -3.30
N GLY A 25 -0.72 15.03 -3.22
CA GLY A 25 0.55 14.87 -3.89
C GLY A 25 0.34 15.17 -5.37
N ARG A 26 0.50 16.44 -5.73
CA ARG A 26 0.90 16.86 -7.06
C ARG A 26 2.32 16.33 -7.24
N TYR A 27 2.43 15.03 -7.52
CA TYR A 27 3.51 14.57 -8.37
C TYR A 27 3.21 15.19 -9.73
N ALA A 28 3.74 16.41 -9.92
CA ALA A 28 3.93 16.93 -11.25
C ALA A 28 4.66 15.83 -12.01
N SER A 29 3.99 15.30 -13.04
CA SER A 29 4.66 14.56 -14.09
C SER A 29 5.79 15.47 -14.55
N PHE A 30 7.01 15.16 -14.13
CA PHE A 30 8.21 15.78 -14.68
C PHE A 30 8.21 15.36 -16.13
N GLY A 31 7.62 16.21 -16.97
CA GLY A 31 7.84 16.16 -18.40
C GLY A 31 9.34 16.13 -18.57
N VAL A 32 9.83 15.03 -19.11
CA VAL A 32 11.21 14.87 -19.57
C VAL A 32 11.39 15.93 -20.65
N LEU A 33 11.78 17.15 -20.23
CA LEU A 33 12.41 18.11 -21.09
C LEU A 33 13.71 17.44 -21.52
N GLN A 34 13.65 16.75 -22.66
CA GLN A 34 14.83 16.42 -23.44
C GLN A 34 15.49 17.75 -23.80
N ARG A 35 16.36 18.25 -22.89
CA ARG A 35 17.36 19.24 -23.26
C ARG A 35 18.19 18.56 -24.33
N ASN A 36 18.10 19.07 -25.55
CA ASN A 36 19.07 18.81 -26.61
C ASN A 36 20.46 19.08 -26.03
N LEU A 37 21.16 18.00 -25.66
CA LEU A 37 22.57 18.02 -25.31
C LEU A 37 23.32 18.37 -26.60
N SER A 38 23.50 19.67 -26.82
CA SER A 38 24.51 20.17 -27.75
C SER A 38 25.84 19.55 -27.35
N THR A 39 26.42 18.75 -28.24
CA THR A 39 27.76 18.19 -28.06
C THR A 39 28.74 19.34 -27.83
N PRO A 40 29.52 19.32 -26.73
CA PRO A 40 30.48 20.39 -26.45
C PRO A 40 31.47 20.54 -27.61
N SER A 41 31.78 21.78 -27.98
CA SER A 41 32.75 22.11 -29.01
C SER A 41 34.14 21.66 -28.57
N ALA A 42 34.96 21.16 -29.50
CA ALA A 42 36.32 20.68 -29.21
C ALA A 42 37.24 21.76 -28.60
N ASP A 43 36.87 23.04 -28.72
CA ASP A 43 37.63 24.16 -28.17
C ASP A 43 37.35 24.43 -26.68
N ASP A 44 36.22 23.95 -26.13
CA ASP A 44 35.88 24.12 -24.71
C ASP A 44 36.73 23.21 -23.79
N ALA A 45 37.30 22.13 -24.34
CA ALA A 45 38.10 21.17 -23.58
C ALA A 45 39.48 21.69 -23.14
N LYS A 46 39.99 22.77 -23.77
CA LYS A 46 41.36 23.27 -23.51
C LYS A 46 41.46 24.26 -22.34
N ASN A 47 40.33 24.78 -21.86
CA ASN A 47 40.26 25.75 -20.75
C ASN A 47 39.70 25.17 -19.44
N ALA A 48 39.44 23.86 -19.38
CA ALA A 48 39.08 23.20 -18.13
C ALA A 48 40.32 23.15 -17.23
N SER A 49 40.44 24.12 -16.31
CA SER A 49 41.34 23.98 -15.17
C SER A 49 41.10 22.62 -14.51
N PRO A 50 42.14 21.90 -14.04
CA PRO A 50 41.97 20.59 -13.43
C PRO A 50 40.89 20.70 -12.35
N GLU A 51 39.75 20.07 -12.62
CA GLU A 51 38.57 20.12 -11.77
C GLU A 51 39.04 19.63 -10.40
N LYS A 52 39.10 20.54 -9.42
CA LYS A 52 39.36 20.12 -8.05
C LYS A 52 38.30 19.07 -7.75
N PRO A 53 38.68 17.84 -7.35
CA PRO A 53 37.70 16.80 -7.08
C PRO A 53 36.70 17.39 -6.09
N ALA A 54 35.44 17.42 -6.51
CA ALA A 54 34.38 17.98 -5.68
C ALA A 54 34.49 17.30 -4.32
N ILE A 55 34.70 18.10 -3.27
CA ILE A 55 34.93 17.61 -1.91
C ILE A 55 33.59 17.10 -1.40
N ALA A 56 33.21 15.91 -1.86
CA ALA A 56 32.16 15.12 -1.25
C ALA A 56 32.62 14.72 0.17
N ASP A 57 31.65 14.28 0.98
CA ASP A 57 31.91 13.78 2.31
C ASP A 57 33.03 12.73 2.27
N GLY A 58 34.20 13.09 2.80
CA GLY A 58 35.32 12.17 2.89
C GLY A 58 34.99 10.98 3.79
N PRO A 59 35.79 9.90 3.75
CA PRO A 59 35.58 8.72 4.61
C PRO A 59 35.56 9.06 6.12
N ASN A 60 36.13 10.20 6.53
CA ASN A 60 36.19 10.68 7.91
C ASN A 60 35.38 11.98 8.13
N ASP A 61 34.40 12.27 7.28
CA ASP A 61 33.53 13.42 7.48
C ASP A 61 32.44 13.08 8.51
N TYR A 62 32.72 13.42 9.77
CA TYR A 62 31.89 13.14 10.95
C TYR A 62 30.77 14.17 11.19
N GLY A 63 30.52 15.07 10.23
CA GLY A 63 29.36 15.97 10.26
C GLY A 63 29.70 17.45 10.16
N TYR A 64 28.64 18.24 9.99
CA TYR A 64 28.71 19.69 9.83
C TYR A 64 29.12 20.38 11.13
N THR A 65 30.22 21.14 11.10
CA THR A 65 30.59 22.10 12.14
C THR A 65 30.18 23.50 11.72
N PRO A 66 29.19 24.15 12.40
CA PRO A 66 28.75 25.49 12.05
C PRO A 66 29.90 26.49 12.05
N GLY A 67 30.06 27.23 10.94
CA GLY A 67 30.99 28.36 10.84
C GLY A 67 32.41 28.05 10.36
N HIS A 68 32.76 26.80 10.05
CA HIS A 68 34.08 26.43 9.51
C HIS A 68 34.07 25.49 8.31
N ASP A 69 32.88 25.07 7.85
CA ASP A 69 32.76 24.15 6.73
C ASP A 69 32.64 24.93 5.40
N PRO A 70 33.62 24.85 4.47
CA PRO A 70 33.55 25.55 3.19
C PRO A 70 32.40 25.07 2.29
N ARG A 71 31.77 23.94 2.62
CA ARG A 71 30.60 23.40 1.89
C ARG A 71 29.32 24.21 2.17
N PHE A 72 29.33 25.09 3.17
CA PHE A 72 28.17 25.88 3.56
C PHE A 72 28.52 27.37 3.67
N ILE A 73 27.73 28.23 3.03
CA ILE A 73 27.83 29.70 3.14
C ILE A 73 26.54 30.19 3.81
N ASP A 74 26.66 30.92 4.91
CA ASP A 74 25.52 31.40 5.72
C ASP A 74 24.53 30.29 6.13
N ASN A 75 25.07 29.13 6.54
CA ASN A 75 24.31 27.91 6.86
C ASN A 75 23.48 27.34 5.69
N LYS A 76 23.80 27.69 4.44
CA LYS A 76 23.17 27.13 3.24
C LYS A 76 24.19 26.30 2.45
N PRO A 77 23.80 25.14 1.89
CA PRO A 77 24.70 24.34 1.08
C PRO A 77 25.12 25.11 -0.18
N THR A 78 26.38 25.00 -0.57
CA THR A 78 26.89 25.56 -1.84
C THR A 78 26.41 24.74 -3.05
N LEU A 79 26.42 25.34 -4.24
CA LEU A 79 26.04 24.66 -5.48
C LEU A 79 26.96 23.47 -5.76
N ASP A 80 28.27 23.64 -5.57
CA ASP A 80 29.26 22.59 -5.80
C ASP A 80 29.03 21.39 -4.89
N TYR A 81 28.71 21.63 -3.60
CA TYR A 81 28.32 20.59 -2.67
C TYR A 81 27.05 19.87 -3.13
N ALA A 82 26.02 20.61 -3.56
CA ALA A 82 24.78 20.02 -4.04
C ALA A 82 24.95 19.19 -5.33
N ILE A 83 25.89 19.55 -6.19
CA ILE A 83 26.27 18.78 -7.38
C ILE A 83 27.00 17.49 -6.96
N ALA A 84 27.86 17.55 -5.95
CA ALA A 84 28.62 16.43 -5.43
C ALA A 84 27.79 15.43 -4.62
N MET A 85 26.60 15.81 -4.13
CA MET A 85 25.74 14.92 -3.36
C MET A 85 25.34 13.69 -4.18
N PRO A 86 25.36 12.47 -3.57
CA PRO A 86 24.96 11.25 -4.25
C PRO A 86 23.48 11.32 -4.64
N ARG A 87 23.20 11.16 -5.93
CA ARG A 87 21.83 11.19 -6.47
C ARG A 87 21.17 9.82 -6.53
N THR A 88 21.97 8.75 -6.49
CA THR A 88 21.52 7.36 -6.54
C THR A 88 21.86 6.66 -5.23
N PHE A 89 21.03 5.67 -4.84
CA PHE A 89 21.29 4.87 -3.64
C PHE A 89 22.60 4.10 -3.72
N SER A 90 22.98 3.63 -4.92
CA SER A 90 24.26 2.96 -5.15
C SER A 90 25.48 3.82 -4.81
N ALA A 91 25.40 5.14 -5.00
CA ALA A 91 26.46 6.09 -4.69
C ALA A 91 26.49 6.54 -3.21
N MET A 92 25.46 6.21 -2.42
CA MET A 92 25.38 6.62 -1.01
C MET A 92 26.32 5.80 -0.11
N ARG A 93 26.67 6.37 1.05
CA ARG A 93 27.46 5.66 2.07
C ARG A 93 26.64 4.54 2.69
N HIS A 94 27.31 3.47 3.15
CA HIS A 94 26.64 2.31 3.73
C HIS A 94 25.75 2.68 4.93
N GLU A 95 26.23 3.55 5.81
CA GLU A 95 25.47 4.02 6.98
C GLU A 95 24.20 4.78 6.59
N GLN A 96 24.28 5.66 5.58
CA GLN A 96 23.13 6.41 5.06
C GLN A 96 22.06 5.46 4.50
N ILE A 97 22.49 4.42 3.78
CA ILE A 97 21.58 3.41 3.23
C ILE A 97 20.92 2.60 4.33
N LEU A 98 21.66 2.18 5.36
CA LEU A 98 21.08 1.48 6.50
C LEU A 98 20.07 2.34 7.26
N GLN A 99 20.35 3.63 7.43
CA GLN A 99 19.41 4.57 8.04
C GLN A 99 18.13 4.70 7.20
N LEU A 100 18.25 4.97 5.89
CA LEU A 100 17.10 5.08 4.98
C LEU A 100 16.32 3.75 4.89
N ALA A 101 17.02 2.63 4.94
CA ALA A 101 16.42 1.30 5.00
C ALA A 101 15.63 1.10 6.30
N ALA A 102 16.15 1.57 7.44
CA ALA A 102 15.45 1.54 8.72
C ALA A 102 14.17 2.41 8.69
N GLU A 103 14.24 3.59 8.06
CA GLU A 103 13.10 4.49 7.83
C GLU A 103 12.05 3.90 6.87
N GLY A 104 12.40 2.85 6.12
CA GLY A 104 11.45 2.10 5.29
C GLY A 104 11.46 2.46 3.81
N VAL A 105 12.49 3.18 3.34
CA VAL A 105 12.65 3.51 1.92
C VAL A 105 12.90 2.22 1.10
N PRO A 106 12.04 1.89 0.13
CA PRO A 106 12.15 0.65 -0.66
C PRO A 106 13.49 0.49 -1.37
N GLU A 107 13.95 1.55 -2.02
CA GLU A 107 15.15 1.56 -2.84
C GLU A 107 16.40 1.39 -1.98
N ALA A 108 16.43 2.01 -0.79
CA ALA A 108 17.51 1.82 0.18
C ALA A 108 17.55 0.38 0.73
N ARG A 109 16.40 -0.26 0.95
CA ARG A 109 16.35 -1.67 1.37
C ARG A 109 16.81 -2.62 0.27
N ALA A 110 16.49 -2.32 -1.00
CA ALA A 110 16.98 -3.07 -2.14
C ALA A 110 18.51 -2.95 -2.25
N GLU A 111 19.04 -1.73 -2.18
CA GLU A 111 20.49 -1.48 -2.20
C GLU A 111 21.22 -2.13 -1.01
N ALA A 112 20.63 -2.08 0.19
CA ALA A 112 21.18 -2.78 1.36
C ALA A 112 21.26 -4.30 1.14
N LEU A 113 20.27 -4.88 0.46
CA LEU A 113 20.28 -6.29 0.07
C LEU A 113 21.35 -6.59 -0.98
N VAL A 114 21.49 -5.76 -2.02
CA VAL A 114 22.57 -5.90 -3.03
C VAL A 114 23.95 -5.90 -2.36
N ARG A 115 24.22 -4.95 -1.46
CA ARG A 115 25.48 -4.90 -0.71
C ARG A 115 25.70 -6.11 0.20
N ASN A 116 24.62 -6.66 0.76
CA ASN A 116 24.71 -7.89 1.55
C ASN A 116 25.08 -9.10 0.66
N ILE A 117 24.47 -9.22 -0.52
CA ILE A 117 24.79 -10.25 -1.52
C ILE A 117 26.26 -10.13 -1.94
N MET A 118 26.73 -8.94 -2.33
CA MET A 118 28.14 -8.72 -2.70
C MET A 118 29.12 -9.14 -1.59
N SER A 119 28.79 -8.83 -0.33
CA SER A 119 29.65 -9.17 0.82
C SER A 119 29.72 -10.68 1.08
N VAL A 120 28.57 -11.37 0.97
CA VAL A 120 28.47 -12.81 1.22
C VAL A 120 29.03 -13.62 0.05
N ASP A 121 28.65 -13.30 -1.18
CA ASP A 121 28.97 -14.08 -2.38
C ASP A 121 30.27 -13.66 -3.06
N ARG A 122 30.84 -12.50 -2.69
CA ARG A 122 32.08 -11.93 -3.26
C ARG A 122 32.00 -11.69 -4.77
N ILE A 123 30.84 -11.23 -5.23
CA ILE A 123 30.56 -10.91 -6.64
C ILE A 123 30.45 -9.40 -6.85
N GLU A 124 30.56 -8.98 -8.12
CA GLU A 124 30.41 -7.59 -8.54
C GLU A 124 28.94 -7.11 -8.47
N TYR A 125 28.77 -5.79 -8.47
CA TYR A 125 27.47 -5.14 -8.27
C TYR A 125 26.41 -5.61 -9.30
N ASP A 126 26.76 -5.65 -10.58
CA ASP A 126 25.84 -6.01 -11.67
C ASP A 126 25.34 -7.47 -11.56
N GLU A 127 26.15 -8.35 -10.98
CA GLU A 127 25.77 -9.75 -10.73
C GLU A 127 24.89 -9.86 -9.49
N ALA A 128 25.24 -9.14 -8.42
CA ALA A 128 24.43 -9.06 -7.20
C ALA A 128 23.04 -8.47 -7.47
N GLU A 129 22.93 -7.50 -8.39
CA GLU A 129 21.64 -6.94 -8.80
C GLU A 129 20.74 -7.99 -9.46
N LYS A 130 21.29 -8.86 -10.33
CA LYS A 130 20.53 -9.96 -10.95
C LYS A 130 20.01 -10.93 -9.90
N ILE A 131 20.83 -11.30 -8.91
CA ILE A 131 20.41 -12.15 -7.79
C ILE A 131 19.30 -11.46 -6.97
N MET A 132 19.44 -10.16 -6.70
CA MET A 132 18.41 -9.39 -6.00
C MET A 132 17.09 -9.35 -6.79
N GLN A 133 17.14 -9.21 -8.12
CA GLN A 133 15.96 -9.31 -8.99
C GLN A 133 15.33 -10.71 -8.92
N ASP A 134 16.12 -11.78 -8.86
CA ASP A 134 15.63 -13.16 -8.68
C ASP A 134 14.93 -13.36 -7.33
N ILE A 135 15.52 -12.85 -6.25
CA ILE A 135 14.90 -12.81 -4.92
C ILE A 135 13.58 -12.02 -4.98
N GLY A 136 13.57 -10.89 -5.70
CA GLY A 136 12.37 -10.09 -5.94
C GLY A 136 11.29 -10.86 -6.70
N ARG A 137 11.66 -11.61 -7.74
CA ARG A 137 10.74 -12.51 -8.47
C ARG A 137 10.18 -13.58 -7.55
N ALA A 138 11.02 -14.26 -6.76
CA ALA A 138 10.59 -15.28 -5.81
C ALA A 138 9.63 -14.71 -4.74
N ASN A 139 9.89 -13.50 -4.24
CA ASN A 139 9.01 -12.81 -3.29
C ASN A 139 7.59 -12.52 -3.87
N ARG A 140 7.46 -12.46 -5.20
CA ARG A 140 6.21 -12.16 -5.91
C ARG A 140 5.44 -13.38 -6.40
N GLN A 141 6.06 -14.56 -6.49
CA GLN A 141 5.44 -15.77 -7.08
C GLN A 141 4.10 -16.17 -6.40
N ASN A 142 3.90 -15.83 -5.13
CA ASN A 142 2.67 -16.15 -4.39
C ASN A 142 1.68 -14.99 -4.27
N MET A 143 1.89 -13.88 -4.96
CA MET A 143 1.03 -12.71 -4.84
C MET A 143 -0.38 -12.90 -5.40
N SER A 144 -0.54 -13.71 -6.45
CA SER A 144 -1.86 -14.01 -7.02
C SER A 144 -2.81 -14.59 -5.98
N LEU A 145 -2.29 -15.46 -5.10
CA LEU A 145 -3.05 -16.05 -4.00
C LEU A 145 -3.56 -15.00 -3.00
N HIS A 146 -2.88 -13.86 -2.88
CA HIS A 146 -3.29 -12.78 -1.97
C HIS A 146 -4.43 -11.94 -2.53
N HIS A 147 -4.58 -11.87 -3.85
CA HIS A 147 -5.70 -11.17 -4.49
C HIS A 147 -6.98 -12.02 -4.55
N LEU A 148 -6.86 -13.33 -4.32
CA LEU A 148 -7.94 -14.29 -4.44
C LEU A 148 -9.16 -13.96 -3.55
N PRO A 149 -9.05 -13.57 -2.27
CA PRO A 149 -10.21 -13.22 -1.45
C PRO A 149 -11.00 -12.02 -1.99
N HIS A 150 -10.31 -11.03 -2.58
CA HIS A 150 -10.96 -9.89 -3.22
C HIS A 150 -11.71 -10.30 -4.49
N GLY A 151 -11.10 -11.18 -5.29
CA GLY A 151 -11.74 -11.75 -6.47
C GLY A 151 -12.97 -12.58 -6.11
N ILE A 152 -12.86 -13.47 -5.12
CA ILE A 152 -13.98 -14.27 -4.61
C ILE A 152 -15.10 -13.34 -4.14
N GLY A 153 -14.80 -12.34 -3.31
CA GLY A 153 -15.83 -11.42 -2.81
C GLY A 153 -16.58 -10.69 -3.93
N LEU A 154 -15.87 -10.27 -4.99
CA LEU A 154 -16.49 -9.61 -6.15
C LEU A 154 -17.38 -10.59 -6.94
N VAL A 155 -16.87 -11.78 -7.27
CA VAL A 155 -17.62 -12.80 -8.00
C VAL A 155 -18.85 -13.24 -7.22
N THR A 156 -18.70 -13.49 -5.91
CA THR A 156 -19.81 -13.84 -5.02
C THR A 156 -20.87 -12.73 -4.98
N ALA A 157 -20.48 -11.46 -4.89
CA ALA A 157 -21.43 -10.36 -4.86
C ALA A 157 -22.22 -10.24 -6.19
N VAL A 158 -21.54 -10.34 -7.34
CA VAL A 158 -22.18 -10.26 -8.66
C VAL A 158 -23.11 -11.45 -8.89
N THR A 159 -22.65 -12.66 -8.60
CA THR A 159 -23.45 -13.88 -8.75
C THR A 159 -24.66 -13.88 -7.81
N ALA A 160 -24.49 -13.47 -6.54
CA ALA A 160 -25.59 -13.34 -5.60
C ALA A 160 -26.64 -12.32 -6.08
N GLY A 161 -26.21 -11.16 -6.60
CA GLY A 161 -27.13 -10.16 -7.16
C GLY A 161 -27.87 -10.64 -8.42
N ALA A 162 -27.23 -11.46 -9.26
CA ALA A 162 -27.87 -12.06 -10.42
C ALA A 162 -28.89 -13.14 -10.03
N VAL A 163 -28.54 -13.99 -9.05
CA VAL A 163 -29.41 -15.06 -8.55
C VAL A 163 -30.57 -14.52 -7.69
N SER A 164 -30.42 -13.36 -7.05
CA SER A 164 -31.49 -12.78 -6.24
C SER A 164 -32.70 -12.33 -7.08
N LEU A 165 -32.52 -11.97 -8.35
CA LEU A 165 -33.61 -11.56 -9.24
C LEU A 165 -34.67 -12.67 -9.43
N PRO A 166 -34.33 -13.88 -9.93
CA PRO A 166 -35.32 -14.95 -10.04
C PRO A 166 -35.81 -15.45 -8.67
N LEU A 167 -34.99 -15.36 -7.62
CA LEU A 167 -35.39 -15.80 -6.28
C LEU A 167 -36.51 -14.94 -5.68
N VAL A 168 -36.65 -13.67 -6.11
CA VAL A 168 -37.65 -12.73 -5.59
C VAL A 168 -38.83 -12.57 -6.55
N PHE A 169 -38.59 -12.56 -7.86
CA PHE A 169 -39.62 -12.19 -8.84
C PHE A 169 -40.25 -13.38 -9.59
N TYR A 170 -39.74 -14.61 -9.44
CA TYR A 170 -40.27 -15.78 -10.17
C TYR A 170 -41.04 -16.72 -9.25
N PHE A 171 -42.37 -16.75 -9.42
CA PHE A 171 -43.30 -17.45 -8.53
C PHE A 171 -42.95 -18.92 -8.23
N PRO A 172 -42.62 -19.79 -9.21
CA PRO A 172 -42.29 -21.19 -8.91
C PRO A 172 -41.07 -21.36 -8.00
N VAL A 173 -40.07 -20.48 -8.12
CA VAL A 173 -38.87 -20.51 -7.28
C VAL A 173 -39.18 -19.95 -5.89
N VAL A 174 -39.91 -18.82 -5.81
CA VAL A 174 -40.35 -18.21 -4.55
C VAL A 174 -41.23 -19.18 -3.76
N ASN A 175 -42.22 -19.80 -4.40
CA ASN A 175 -43.13 -20.75 -3.77
C ASN A 175 -42.38 -21.98 -3.24
N LYS A 176 -41.47 -22.55 -4.03
CA LYS A 176 -40.63 -23.67 -3.57
C LYS A 176 -39.74 -23.28 -2.38
N PHE A 177 -39.19 -22.07 -2.38
CA PHE A 177 -38.42 -21.56 -1.24
C PHE A 177 -39.31 -21.37 -0.01
N ASN A 178 -40.54 -20.86 -0.21
CA ASN A 178 -41.51 -20.68 0.85
C ASN A 178 -41.90 -22.01 1.50
N GLU A 179 -42.25 -23.02 0.70
CA GLU A 179 -42.58 -24.37 1.16
C GLU A 179 -41.45 -25.03 1.97
N LEU A 180 -40.18 -24.77 1.60
CA LEU A 180 -39.02 -25.39 2.24
C LEU A 180 -38.54 -24.66 3.50
N TYR A 181 -38.64 -23.33 3.57
CA TYR A 181 -37.95 -22.54 4.59
C TYR A 181 -38.82 -21.54 5.36
N VAL A 182 -39.81 -20.92 4.71
CA VAL A 182 -40.47 -19.73 5.27
C VAL A 182 -41.86 -20.05 5.80
N THR A 183 -42.58 -20.95 5.14
CA THR A 183 -43.89 -21.47 5.55
C THR A 183 -44.96 -20.39 5.74
N THR A 184 -44.92 -19.29 4.97
CA THR A 184 -45.97 -18.26 4.99
C THR A 184 -47.15 -18.66 4.11
N ASP A 185 -48.34 -18.18 4.48
CA ASP A 185 -49.55 -18.41 3.70
C ASP A 185 -49.41 -17.82 2.29
N ILE A 186 -49.82 -18.59 1.29
CA ILE A 186 -49.81 -18.18 -0.11
C ILE A 186 -51.06 -17.32 -0.34
N PRO A 187 -50.92 -16.09 -0.87
CA PRO A 187 -52.07 -15.23 -1.14
C PRO A 187 -52.96 -15.80 -2.25
N GLU A 188 -54.15 -15.24 -2.41
CA GLU A 188 -55.08 -15.69 -3.45
C GLU A 188 -54.46 -15.52 -4.85
N PRO A 189 -54.77 -16.40 -5.83
CA PRO A 189 -54.16 -16.35 -7.15
C PRO A 189 -54.34 -15.01 -7.89
N GLN A 190 -55.35 -14.21 -7.53
CA GLN A 190 -55.61 -12.89 -8.10
C GLN A 190 -54.54 -11.85 -7.71
N ASP A 191 -53.87 -12.05 -6.58
CA ASP A 191 -52.81 -11.18 -6.06
C ASP A 191 -51.41 -11.66 -6.49
N LEU A 192 -51.31 -12.60 -7.44
CA LEU A 192 -50.05 -13.19 -7.91
C LEU A 192 -49.90 -13.16 -9.45
N GLU A 193 -50.70 -12.34 -10.13
CA GLU A 193 -50.74 -12.28 -11.60
C GLU A 193 -49.47 -11.65 -12.18
N THR A 194 -48.87 -10.71 -11.46
CA THR A 194 -47.67 -10.00 -11.90
C THR A 194 -46.45 -10.37 -11.07
N TRP A 195 -45.29 -10.41 -11.72
CA TRP A 195 -43.98 -10.56 -11.06
C TRP A 195 -43.73 -9.54 -9.93
N LEU A 196 -44.32 -8.34 -10.00
CA LEU A 196 -44.21 -7.32 -8.95
C LEU A 196 -45.02 -7.67 -7.70
N GLU A 197 -46.18 -8.30 -7.85
CA GLU A 197 -46.98 -8.78 -6.71
C GLU A 197 -46.34 -10.00 -6.05
N VAL A 198 -45.78 -10.92 -6.85
CA VAL A 198 -44.92 -11.99 -6.34
C VAL A 198 -43.73 -11.41 -5.56
N GLY A 199 -43.14 -10.34 -6.09
CA GLY A 199 -42.06 -9.59 -5.44
C GLY A 199 -42.50 -8.93 -4.13
N SER A 200 -43.68 -8.32 -4.06
CA SER A 200 -44.18 -7.67 -2.84
C SER A 200 -44.48 -8.70 -1.74
N TRP A 201 -45.08 -9.84 -2.11
CA TRP A 201 -45.30 -10.96 -1.18
C TRP A 201 -43.99 -11.54 -0.66
N SER A 202 -43.03 -11.83 -1.55
CA SER A 202 -41.72 -12.38 -1.15
C SER A 202 -40.91 -11.42 -0.27
N TRP A 203 -41.01 -10.11 -0.54
CA TRP A 203 -40.32 -9.08 0.22
C TRP A 203 -40.81 -8.99 1.67
N ALA A 204 -42.10 -9.21 1.92
CA ALA A 204 -42.71 -9.07 3.25
C ALA A 204 -42.04 -9.98 4.31
N TRP A 205 -41.62 -11.19 3.93
CA TRP A 205 -40.92 -12.10 4.85
C TRP A 205 -39.39 -12.03 4.76
N MET A 206 -38.82 -11.38 3.74
CA MET A 206 -37.39 -11.11 3.66
C MET A 206 -36.94 -9.91 4.51
N GLU A 207 -37.83 -8.96 4.81
CA GLU A 207 -37.52 -7.72 5.51
C GLU A 207 -36.72 -7.92 6.82
N PRO A 208 -37.08 -8.85 7.74
CA PRO A 208 -36.35 -9.03 8.98
C PRO A 208 -34.92 -9.53 8.76
N VAL A 209 -34.74 -10.49 7.85
CA VAL A 209 -33.43 -11.09 7.55
C VAL A 209 -32.53 -10.10 6.83
N LEU A 210 -33.07 -9.35 5.87
CA LEU A 210 -32.34 -8.30 5.18
C LEU A 210 -31.93 -7.18 6.13
N GLY A 211 -32.80 -6.79 7.07
CA GLY A 211 -32.46 -5.83 8.12
C GLY A 211 -31.28 -6.28 8.98
N GLN A 212 -31.30 -7.54 9.42
CA GLN A 212 -30.21 -8.12 10.22
C GLN A 212 -28.89 -8.18 9.45
N ILE A 213 -28.91 -8.67 8.20
CA ILE A 213 -27.71 -8.73 7.35
C ILE A 213 -27.16 -7.33 7.09
N SER A 214 -28.03 -6.37 6.78
CA SER A 214 -27.64 -4.97 6.55
C SER A 214 -26.99 -4.35 7.79
N PHE A 215 -27.52 -4.62 8.98
CA PHE A 215 -26.94 -4.15 10.23
C PHE A 215 -25.57 -4.79 10.51
N VAL A 216 -25.40 -6.09 10.25
CA VAL A 216 -24.11 -6.78 10.37
C VAL A 216 -23.08 -6.20 9.38
N LEU A 217 -23.46 -5.95 8.13
CA LEU A 217 -22.57 -5.36 7.14
C LEU A 217 -22.19 -3.92 7.49
N LEU A 218 -23.14 -3.13 8.00
CA LEU A 218 -22.89 -1.77 8.45
C LEU A 218 -21.93 -1.72 9.65
N THR A 219 -22.15 -2.58 10.66
CA THR A 219 -21.27 -2.67 11.83
C THR A 219 -19.86 -3.16 11.44
N ALA A 220 -19.75 -4.12 10.51
CA ALA A 220 -18.47 -4.55 9.96
C ALA A 220 -17.77 -3.44 9.16
N ALA A 221 -18.50 -2.65 8.36
CA ALA A 221 -17.97 -1.50 7.64
C ALA A 221 -17.48 -0.41 8.60
N PHE A 222 -18.23 -0.13 9.67
CA PHE A 222 -17.83 0.79 10.73
C PHE A 222 -16.56 0.30 11.45
N ALA A 223 -16.51 -0.96 11.87
CA ALA A 223 -15.33 -1.55 12.50
C ALA A 223 -14.09 -1.46 11.59
N ARG A 224 -14.26 -1.74 10.29
CA ARG A 224 -13.19 -1.56 9.30
C ARG A 224 -12.73 -0.11 9.18
N ALA A 225 -13.65 0.85 9.21
CA ALA A 225 -13.31 2.27 9.17
C ALA A 225 -12.52 2.69 10.43
N GLN A 226 -12.92 2.22 11.62
CA GLN A 226 -12.19 2.48 12.86
C GLN A 226 -10.79 1.85 12.85
N MET A 227 -10.65 0.60 12.36
CA MET A 227 -9.34 -0.03 12.18
C MET A 227 -8.42 0.80 11.26
N LYS A 228 -8.96 1.34 10.16
CA LYS A 228 -8.19 2.21 9.26
C LYS A 228 -7.78 3.53 9.92
N ASN A 229 -8.67 4.14 10.71
CA ASN A 229 -8.36 5.38 11.44
C ASN A 229 -7.25 5.17 12.49
N MET A 230 -7.18 3.98 13.09
CA MET A 230 -6.09 3.59 13.99
C MET A 230 -4.81 3.17 13.25
N GLY A 231 -4.79 3.18 11.91
CA GLY A 231 -3.66 2.68 11.12
C GLY A 231 -3.47 1.15 11.18
N PHE A 232 -4.45 0.41 11.70
CA PHE A 232 -4.34 -1.03 11.86
C PHE A 232 -4.61 -1.75 10.53
N GLN A 233 -3.63 -2.51 10.06
CA GLN A 233 -3.70 -3.30 8.82
C GLN A 233 -3.35 -4.77 9.10
N PRO A 234 -4.20 -5.51 9.83
CA PRO A 234 -3.85 -6.83 10.37
C PRO A 234 -3.53 -7.82 9.26
N TYR A 235 -4.39 -7.88 8.24
CA TYR A 235 -4.19 -8.78 7.12
C TYR A 235 -2.91 -8.43 6.34
N THR A 236 -2.71 -7.16 6.01
CA THR A 236 -1.50 -6.73 5.30
C THR A 236 -0.23 -7.06 6.06
N ASN A 237 -0.21 -6.84 7.38
CA ASN A 237 0.96 -7.12 8.22
C ASN A 237 1.22 -8.63 8.33
N PHE A 238 0.19 -9.42 8.60
CA PHE A 238 0.28 -10.88 8.63
C PHE A 238 0.84 -11.43 7.32
N MET A 239 0.35 -10.94 6.18
CA MET A 239 0.82 -11.38 4.87
C MET A 239 2.26 -10.95 4.58
N ARG A 240 2.64 -9.72 4.97
CA ARG A 240 4.04 -9.25 4.89
C ARG A 240 4.98 -10.10 5.73
N GLU A 241 4.57 -10.48 6.93
CA GLU A 241 5.37 -11.35 7.81
C GLU A 241 5.51 -12.76 7.25
N ARG A 242 4.42 -13.34 6.74
CA ARG A 242 4.44 -14.66 6.11
C ARG A 242 5.37 -14.69 4.88
N ARG A 243 5.32 -13.67 4.03
CA ARG A 243 6.23 -13.55 2.87
C ARG A 243 7.68 -13.39 3.30
N ALA A 244 7.94 -12.53 4.27
CA ALA A 244 9.28 -12.34 4.82
C ALA A 244 9.85 -13.65 5.38
N ALA A 245 9.05 -14.42 6.13
CA ALA A 245 9.45 -15.71 6.67
C ALA A 245 9.74 -16.73 5.55
N GLN A 246 8.91 -16.77 4.51
CA GLN A 246 9.13 -17.63 3.34
C GLN A 246 10.43 -17.27 2.62
N LEU A 247 10.69 -15.99 2.40
CA LEU A 247 11.89 -15.52 1.69
C LEU A 247 13.17 -15.84 2.48
N VAL A 248 13.15 -15.66 3.80
CA VAL A 248 14.25 -16.04 4.69
C VAL A 248 14.52 -17.54 4.67
N ALA A 249 13.46 -18.37 4.57
CA ALA A 249 13.61 -19.81 4.45
C ALA A 249 14.21 -20.25 3.09
N LEU A 250 13.91 -19.50 2.02
CA LEU A 250 14.44 -19.77 0.68
C LEU A 250 15.90 -19.34 0.50
N TYR A 251 16.32 -18.27 1.17
CA TYR A 251 17.68 -17.70 1.05
C TYR A 251 18.37 -17.54 2.41
N PRO A 252 18.67 -18.65 3.11
CA PRO A 252 19.21 -18.61 4.46
C PRO A 252 20.66 -18.08 4.54
N GLN A 253 21.37 -17.98 3.42
CA GLN A 253 22.77 -17.51 3.37
C GLN A 253 22.91 -15.99 3.60
N TYR A 254 21.86 -15.21 3.35
CA TYR A 254 21.88 -13.75 3.51
C TYR A 254 21.34 -13.32 4.88
N ASP A 255 21.57 -12.07 5.25
CA ASP A 255 21.11 -11.56 6.54
C ASP A 255 19.56 -11.58 6.64
N LYS A 256 19.06 -12.31 7.64
CA LYS A 256 17.63 -12.48 7.89
C LYS A 256 16.88 -11.16 8.07
N LYS A 257 17.49 -10.16 8.73
CA LYS A 257 16.83 -8.87 8.99
C LYS A 257 16.74 -8.07 7.69
N ILE A 258 17.78 -8.04 6.87
CA ILE A 258 17.79 -7.36 5.56
C ILE A 258 16.75 -7.99 4.62
N LEU A 259 16.76 -9.32 4.48
CA LEU A 259 15.76 -10.04 3.66
C LEU A 259 14.32 -9.80 4.13
N SER A 260 14.09 -9.90 5.45
CA SER A 260 12.76 -9.64 6.02
C SER A 260 12.31 -8.20 5.75
N ASN A 261 13.21 -7.22 5.88
CA ASN A 261 12.91 -5.82 5.63
C ASN A 261 12.62 -5.56 4.14
N PHE A 262 13.39 -6.15 3.24
CA PHE A 262 13.18 -6.09 1.79
C PHE A 262 11.79 -6.64 1.41
N SER A 263 11.45 -7.84 1.86
CA SER A 263 10.15 -8.48 1.57
C SER A 263 8.94 -7.68 2.07
N ARG A 264 9.08 -7.00 3.22
CA ARG A 264 8.02 -6.17 3.80
C ARG A 264 7.72 -4.91 3.00
N THR A 265 8.72 -4.36 2.30
CA THR A 265 8.61 -3.07 1.61
C THR A 265 8.25 -3.20 0.14
N ASP A 266 8.56 -4.33 -0.51
CA ASP A 266 8.25 -4.55 -1.91
C ASP A 266 6.77 -4.22 -2.19
N MET A 267 6.55 -3.16 -2.98
CA MET A 267 5.23 -2.67 -3.28
C MET A 267 4.55 -3.66 -4.20
N LEU A 268 3.37 -4.12 -3.78
CA LEU A 268 2.58 -5.13 -4.51
C LEU A 268 2.19 -4.68 -5.93
N VAL A 269 2.24 -3.38 -6.20
CA VAL A 269 1.90 -2.81 -7.49
C VAL A 269 3.07 -1.95 -7.95
N GLN A 270 4.04 -2.55 -8.62
CA GLN A 270 4.87 -1.78 -9.53
C GLN A 270 3.99 -1.36 -10.71
N LYS A 271 3.98 -0.06 -11.03
CA LYS A 271 3.45 0.38 -12.31
C LYS A 271 4.24 -0.36 -13.41
N PRO A 272 3.59 -0.91 -14.44
CA PRO A 272 4.34 -1.33 -15.62
C PRO A 272 5.15 -0.13 -16.10
N LEU A 273 6.46 -0.33 -16.27
CA LEU A 273 7.36 0.64 -16.89
C LEU A 273 6.96 0.87 -18.35
#